data_AF-A0A9D1Y4R2-F1
#
_entry.id   AF-A0A9D1Y4R2-F1
#
_cell.length_a   1.000
_cell.length_b   1.000
_cell.length_c   1.000
_cell.angle_alpha   90.00
_cell.angle_beta   90.00
_cell.angle_gamma   90.00
#
_symmetry.space_group_name_H-M   'P 1'
#
loop_
_entity.id
_entity.type
_entity.pdbx_description
1 polymer ?
#
loop_
_entity_poly.entity_id
_entity_poly.type
_entity_poly.pdbx_seq_one_letter_code
_entity_poly.pdbx_strand_id
1 'polypeptide(L)'
;MTGRARMAACLMGLFLLLGGQAVGAEAGQAPVIQPESASIPSGESDPEVLLDGVRSTKWRSQAGKVEVVLPEEASALYLEWDFAPATWTLQADGEERTVGREQFIHAYLPLEEPASRFTLSWEGDATLCDLYFLGEGSLPSWVQQWEPPCDKADFLLLPTHADDEHLWFGGVMPLYAGEKDLAVQVAYMVNHNTEPYRLHEQLDGLWTVGVENYPVIPQYPDIYSESLDHARTVYSQEEIIAYQVGLIRRFCPSVIVGHDINGEYGHGAHRLNTDSLLQAVELAADETAYPEFSAPPWDTPKTYLHLYPENAIVMDWDQPLAAFGGKTAFEMAQEGFACHASQTAYFSVDQSGPYDCRKFGLYRSTVGPDTTADMTQNLPEPEPEPSSPPAAESRAESVQAERPASSQPEEVPQETEGGGLSPLAAAGVALGGCALLALAAAAVLRR
;
A
#
# COMPACT_ATOMS: atom_id res chain seq x y z
N MET A 1 -18.82 -79.79 46.96
CA MET A 1 -17.75 -78.81 47.27
C MET A 1 -17.92 -77.62 46.31
N THR A 2 -18.30 -76.47 46.87
CA THR A 2 -17.91 -75.08 46.49
C THR A 2 -17.48 -74.81 45.03
N GLY A 3 -17.97 -73.86 44.23
CA GLY A 3 -18.87 -72.72 44.42
C GLY A 3 -18.57 -71.65 43.34
N ARG A 4 -19.61 -71.24 42.59
CA ARG A 4 -19.79 -69.99 41.79
C ARG A 4 -18.66 -69.46 40.88
N ALA A 5 -18.94 -69.38 39.57
CA ALA A 5 -18.62 -68.21 38.73
C ALA A 5 -19.67 -68.06 37.62
N ARG A 6 -20.24 -66.85 37.49
CA ARG A 6 -21.40 -66.50 36.64
C ARG A 6 -20.94 -65.97 35.28
N MET A 7 -21.73 -66.28 34.25
CA MET A 7 -21.77 -65.61 32.94
C MET A 7 -22.02 -64.10 33.05
N ALA A 8 -21.36 -63.31 32.20
CA ALA A 8 -21.88 -62.03 31.73
C ALA A 8 -21.38 -61.79 30.29
N ALA A 9 -22.34 -61.62 29.38
CA ALA A 9 -22.16 -61.36 27.97
C ALA A 9 -21.90 -59.86 27.71
N CYS A 10 -21.01 -59.55 26.76
CA CYS A 10 -20.78 -58.20 26.27
C CYS A 10 -21.96 -57.74 25.40
N LEU A 11 -22.64 -56.69 25.85
CA LEU A 11 -23.70 -56.00 25.11
C LEU A 11 -23.08 -54.90 24.23
N MET A 12 -23.41 -54.99 22.95
CA MET A 12 -23.06 -54.06 21.88
C MET A 12 -23.96 -52.82 22.01
N GLY A 13 -23.37 -51.65 22.26
CA GLY A 13 -24.06 -50.35 22.31
C GLY A 13 -23.65 -49.48 21.13
N LEU A 14 -24.55 -49.36 20.14
CA LEU A 14 -24.43 -48.50 18.98
C LEU A 14 -24.78 -47.05 19.39
N PHE A 15 -23.79 -46.16 19.48
CA PHE A 15 -24.02 -44.72 19.62
C PHE A 15 -24.15 -44.09 18.23
N LEU A 16 -25.39 -43.74 17.86
CA LEU A 16 -25.70 -42.85 16.74
C LEU A 16 -25.37 -41.41 17.16
N LEU A 17 -24.20 -40.91 16.77
CA LEU A 17 -23.90 -39.47 16.78
C LEU A 17 -24.57 -38.85 15.54
N LEU A 18 -25.71 -38.21 15.76
CA LEU A 18 -26.30 -37.25 14.82
C LEU A 18 -25.36 -36.03 14.77
N GLY A 19 -24.42 -36.06 13.83
CA GLY A 19 -23.66 -34.88 13.42
C GLY A 19 -24.60 -33.94 12.68
N GLY A 20 -25.20 -33.00 13.42
CA GLY A 20 -25.80 -31.83 12.80
C GLY A 20 -24.71 -31.05 12.09
N GLN A 21 -24.71 -31.08 10.77
CA GLN A 21 -23.99 -30.09 10.00
C GLN A 21 -24.68 -28.76 10.25
N ALA A 22 -24.05 -27.90 11.05
CA ALA A 22 -24.35 -26.48 11.01
C ALA A 22 -23.98 -26.03 9.59
N VAL A 23 -25.01 -25.91 8.74
CA VAL A 23 -24.91 -25.11 7.53
C VAL A 23 -24.68 -23.70 8.04
N GLY A 24 -23.43 -23.25 8.05
CA GLY A 24 -23.13 -21.84 8.28
C GLY A 24 -23.93 -21.07 7.24
N ALA A 25 -24.84 -20.21 7.69
CA ALA A 25 -25.41 -19.22 6.81
C ALA A 25 -24.22 -18.43 6.27
N GLU A 26 -24.04 -18.38 4.94
CA GLU A 26 -23.14 -17.40 4.33
C GLU A 26 -23.60 -16.04 4.86
N ALA A 27 -22.78 -15.41 5.70
CA ALA A 27 -23.03 -14.05 6.11
C ALA A 27 -23.08 -13.22 4.84
N GLY A 28 -24.21 -12.52 4.62
CA GLY A 28 -24.36 -11.63 3.48
C GLY A 28 -23.24 -10.59 3.44
N GLN A 29 -23.02 -9.99 2.27
CA GLN A 29 -22.08 -8.87 2.17
C GLN A 29 -22.51 -7.75 3.11
N ALA A 30 -21.56 -7.18 3.85
CA ALA A 30 -21.75 -6.08 4.77
C ALA A 30 -22.40 -4.90 4.03
N PRO A 31 -23.58 -4.43 4.47
CA PRO A 31 -24.24 -3.31 3.82
C PRO A 31 -23.51 -2.00 4.14
N VAL A 32 -23.48 -1.08 3.18
CA VAL A 32 -23.12 0.32 3.45
C VAL A 32 -24.33 1.02 4.07
N ILE A 33 -24.19 1.44 5.32
CA ILE A 33 -25.25 2.10 6.09
C ILE A 33 -25.22 3.59 5.78
N GLN A 34 -26.35 4.10 5.28
CA GLN A 34 -26.52 5.52 4.96
C GLN A 34 -26.83 6.31 6.23
N PRO A 35 -26.08 7.38 6.54
CA PRO A 35 -26.35 8.19 7.72
C PRO A 35 -27.73 8.85 7.73
N GLU A 36 -28.33 8.97 8.91
CA GLU A 36 -29.55 9.78 9.12
C GLU A 36 -29.18 11.27 9.17
N SER A 37 -28.02 11.59 9.74
CA SER A 37 -27.48 12.95 9.77
C SER A 37 -25.96 12.95 9.84
N ALA A 38 -25.35 13.94 9.22
CA ALA A 38 -23.95 14.27 9.39
C ALA A 38 -23.78 15.78 9.55
N SER A 39 -22.76 16.19 10.29
CA SER A 39 -22.41 17.60 10.44
C SER A 39 -20.91 17.81 10.50
N ILE A 40 -20.47 18.90 9.88
CA ILE A 40 -19.12 19.47 9.96
C ILE A 40 -19.22 20.90 10.50
N PRO A 41 -18.13 21.52 11.00
CA PRO A 41 -18.13 22.89 11.49
C PRO A 41 -18.81 23.88 10.54
N SER A 42 -19.63 24.77 11.11
CA SER A 42 -20.49 25.64 10.32
C SER A 42 -19.69 26.55 9.40
N GLY A 43 -20.07 26.60 8.12
CA GLY A 43 -19.47 27.49 7.13
C GLY A 43 -18.31 26.89 6.34
N GLU A 44 -17.97 25.61 6.56
CA GLU A 44 -16.83 24.98 5.89
C GLU A 44 -17.19 24.21 4.60
N SER A 45 -18.33 23.51 4.55
CA SER A 45 -18.92 22.86 3.36
C SER A 45 -20.29 22.25 3.71
N ASP A 46 -20.97 21.63 2.74
CA ASP A 46 -22.09 20.72 3.00
C ASP A 46 -21.55 19.36 3.47
N PRO A 47 -21.95 18.81 4.63
CA PRO A 47 -21.49 17.48 5.07
C PRO A 47 -21.86 16.35 4.10
N GLU A 48 -22.85 16.52 3.22
CA GLU A 48 -23.23 15.51 2.21
C GLU A 48 -22.07 15.18 1.25
N VAL A 49 -21.10 16.09 1.07
CA VAL A 49 -19.92 15.84 0.22
C VAL A 49 -19.03 14.69 0.71
N LEU A 50 -19.20 14.25 1.96
CA LEU A 50 -18.43 13.15 2.56
C LEU A 50 -19.17 11.82 2.49
N LEU A 51 -20.37 11.77 1.90
CA LEU A 51 -21.29 10.64 1.96
C LEU A 51 -21.92 10.31 0.59
N ASP A 52 -21.48 10.98 -0.48
CA ASP A 52 -22.10 10.89 -1.80
C ASP A 52 -21.47 9.81 -2.70
N GLY A 53 -20.43 9.12 -2.23
CA GLY A 53 -19.74 8.08 -2.99
C GLY A 53 -18.79 8.62 -4.06
N VAL A 54 -18.44 9.91 -4.02
CA VAL A 54 -17.69 10.58 -5.07
C VAL A 54 -16.41 11.21 -4.51
N ARG A 55 -15.26 10.53 -4.67
CA ARG A 55 -13.93 11.04 -4.21
C ARG A 55 -13.57 12.48 -4.60
N SER A 56 -14.16 13.02 -5.66
CA SER A 56 -13.88 14.39 -6.13
C SER A 56 -14.61 15.48 -5.37
N THR A 57 -15.73 15.16 -4.71
CA THR A 57 -16.39 15.99 -3.70
C THR A 57 -15.67 15.71 -2.38
N LYS A 58 -15.13 16.77 -1.76
CA LYS A 58 -14.21 16.61 -0.64
C LYS A 58 -14.21 17.82 0.26
N TRP A 59 -13.90 17.59 1.52
CA TRP A 59 -13.78 18.63 2.52
C TRP A 59 -12.32 18.82 2.94
N ARG A 60 -11.85 20.07 2.82
CA ARG A 60 -10.54 20.50 3.30
C ARG A 60 -10.69 21.25 4.60
N SER A 61 -9.91 20.91 5.60
CA SER A 61 -9.91 21.57 6.90
C SER A 61 -8.51 21.69 7.48
N GLN A 62 -8.31 22.66 8.38
CA GLN A 62 -7.06 22.84 9.14
C GLN A 62 -7.15 22.30 10.58
N ALA A 63 -8.38 21.96 10.97
CA ALA A 63 -8.77 21.15 12.11
C ALA A 63 -10.17 20.67 11.80
N GLY A 64 -10.41 19.36 11.87
CA GLY A 64 -11.68 18.79 11.48
C GLY A 64 -12.44 18.22 12.66
N LYS A 65 -13.77 18.30 12.56
CA LYS A 65 -14.70 17.54 13.36
C LYS A 65 -15.83 17.04 12.45
N VAL A 66 -16.07 15.74 12.37
CA VAL A 66 -17.23 15.16 11.67
C VAL A 66 -18.07 14.46 12.71
N GLU A 67 -19.35 14.82 12.82
CA GLU A 67 -20.30 14.12 13.68
C GLU A 67 -21.33 13.42 12.79
N VAL A 68 -21.53 12.12 13.01
CA VAL A 68 -22.43 11.29 12.20
C VAL A 68 -23.36 10.49 13.11
N VAL A 69 -24.63 10.39 12.72
CA VAL A 69 -25.62 9.52 13.35
C VAL A 69 -26.20 8.60 12.29
N LEU A 70 -26.13 7.29 12.54
CA LEU A 70 -26.67 6.25 11.68
C LEU A 70 -28.05 5.78 12.20
N PRO A 71 -28.94 5.33 11.29
CA PRO A 71 -30.22 4.73 11.67
C PRO A 71 -30.07 3.31 12.27
N GLU A 72 -28.94 2.65 11.99
CA GLU A 72 -28.58 1.29 12.41
C GLU A 72 -27.10 1.27 12.82
N GLU A 73 -26.69 0.27 13.59
CA GLU A 73 -25.30 0.14 14.04
C GLU A 73 -24.38 -0.33 12.91
N ALA A 74 -23.22 0.31 12.78
CA ALA A 74 -22.13 -0.13 11.92
C ALA A 74 -21.11 -0.94 12.73
N SER A 75 -20.46 -1.90 12.10
CA SER A 75 -19.35 -2.71 12.64
C SER A 75 -17.98 -2.21 12.20
N ALA A 76 -17.90 -1.37 11.17
CA ALA A 76 -16.65 -0.77 10.72
C ALA A 76 -16.87 0.57 9.99
N LEU A 77 -15.79 1.34 9.87
CA LEU A 77 -15.72 2.53 9.01
C LEU A 77 -14.72 2.27 7.89
N TYR A 78 -14.92 2.91 6.74
CA TYR A 78 -13.91 3.05 5.70
C TYR A 78 -13.82 4.52 5.27
N LEU A 79 -12.61 5.05 5.21
CA LEU A 79 -12.35 6.46 4.92
C LEU A 79 -11.42 6.59 3.73
N GLU A 80 -11.71 7.59 2.89
CA GLU A 80 -10.84 7.97 1.79
C GLU A 80 -10.37 9.42 1.98
N TRP A 81 -9.06 9.62 2.01
CA TRP A 81 -8.39 10.90 2.16
C TRP A 81 -7.64 11.26 0.89
N ASP A 82 -7.63 12.53 0.48
CA ASP A 82 -6.61 13.04 -0.44
C ASP A 82 -5.30 13.27 0.33
N PHE A 83 -5.43 13.72 1.58
CA PHE A 83 -4.34 14.02 2.51
C PHE A 83 -4.81 13.69 3.93
N ALA A 84 -4.28 12.60 4.49
CA ALA A 84 -4.62 12.15 5.82
C ALA A 84 -3.90 13.00 6.90
N PRO A 85 -4.56 13.32 8.02
CA PRO A 85 -3.87 13.92 9.16
C PRO A 85 -2.89 12.91 9.78
N ALA A 86 -1.84 13.39 10.44
CA ALA A 86 -0.81 12.53 11.05
C ALA A 86 -1.38 11.53 12.08
N THR A 87 -2.40 11.97 12.82
CA THR A 87 -3.27 11.13 13.65
C THR A 87 -4.62 11.81 13.78
N TRP A 88 -5.66 11.04 14.08
CA TRP A 88 -6.99 11.56 14.35
C TRP A 88 -7.71 10.69 15.39
N THR A 89 -8.77 11.22 15.98
CA THR A 89 -9.54 10.57 17.02
C THR A 89 -10.87 10.10 16.46
N LEU A 90 -11.19 8.83 16.69
CA LEU A 90 -12.52 8.27 16.47
C LEU A 90 -13.20 8.07 17.82
N GLN A 91 -14.37 8.66 17.98
CA GLN A 91 -15.30 8.35 19.06
C GLN A 91 -16.51 7.60 18.50
N ALA A 92 -16.77 6.39 18.97
CA ALA A 92 -17.89 5.53 18.56
C ALA A 92 -18.74 5.19 19.79
N ASP A 93 -20.00 5.66 19.84
CA ASP A 93 -20.93 5.51 20.98
C ASP A 93 -20.34 5.77 22.38
N GLY A 94 -19.35 6.68 22.44
CA GLY A 94 -18.71 7.12 23.68
C GLY A 94 -17.33 6.52 23.93
N GLU A 95 -16.95 5.46 23.22
CA GLU A 95 -15.59 4.92 23.24
C GLU A 95 -14.68 5.72 22.31
N GLU A 96 -13.49 6.08 22.78
CA GLU A 96 -12.55 6.94 22.06
C GLU A 96 -11.23 6.21 21.79
N ARG A 97 -10.73 6.32 20.54
CA ARG A 97 -9.40 5.81 20.16
C ARG A 97 -8.69 6.77 19.20
N THR A 98 -7.37 6.84 19.32
CA THR A 98 -6.50 7.55 18.37
C THR A 98 -6.03 6.60 17.27
N VAL A 99 -6.21 7.00 16.02
CA VAL A 99 -5.94 6.21 14.80
C VAL A 99 -5.13 7.03 13.78
N GLY A 100 -4.75 6.40 12.66
CA GLY A 100 -4.18 7.08 11.49
C GLY A 100 -2.65 7.26 11.51
N ARG A 101 -1.93 6.61 12.44
CA ARG A 101 -0.46 6.73 12.56
C ARG A 101 0.27 6.24 11.31
N GLU A 102 -0.34 5.30 10.62
CA GLU A 102 0.10 4.68 9.38
C GLU A 102 -0.05 5.63 8.19
N GLN A 103 -0.87 6.67 8.32
CA GLN A 103 -1.16 7.69 7.29
C GLN A 103 -1.68 7.09 5.97
N PHE A 104 -2.40 5.97 6.05
CA PHE A 104 -3.09 5.41 4.91
C PHE A 104 -4.19 6.35 4.44
N ILE A 105 -4.20 6.64 3.15
CA ILE A 105 -5.23 7.48 2.57
C ILE A 105 -6.53 6.70 2.33
N HIS A 106 -6.47 5.38 2.23
CA HIS A 106 -7.61 4.47 2.31
C HIS A 106 -7.54 3.71 3.64
N ALA A 107 -8.45 4.00 4.56
CA ALA A 107 -8.38 3.51 5.93
C ALA A 107 -9.62 2.70 6.30
N TYR A 108 -9.47 1.38 6.40
CA TYR A 108 -10.46 0.49 7.01
C TYR A 108 -10.27 0.43 8.53
N LEU A 109 -11.37 0.57 9.27
CA LEU A 109 -11.37 0.65 10.73
C LEU A 109 -12.47 -0.23 11.31
N PRO A 110 -12.16 -1.49 11.68
CA PRO A 110 -13.11 -2.33 12.40
C PRO A 110 -13.38 -1.77 13.80
N LEU A 111 -14.61 -1.93 14.28
CA LEU A 111 -15.01 -1.57 15.64
C LEU A 111 -14.98 -2.81 16.54
N GLU A 112 -14.62 -2.61 17.82
CA GLU A 112 -14.70 -3.69 18.81
C GLU A 112 -16.15 -4.06 19.12
N GLU A 113 -17.01 -3.05 19.21
CA GLU A 113 -18.45 -3.17 19.38
C GLU A 113 -19.17 -2.32 18.31
N PRO A 114 -20.28 -2.81 17.72
CA PRO A 114 -21.07 -2.02 16.77
C PRO A 114 -21.56 -0.69 17.38
N ALA A 115 -21.60 0.36 16.56
CA ALA A 115 -21.98 1.70 17.01
C ALA A 115 -22.84 2.46 16.00
N SER A 116 -23.64 3.41 16.49
CA SER A 116 -24.56 4.23 15.68
C SER A 116 -24.24 5.72 15.69
N ARG A 117 -23.36 6.19 16.59
CA ARG A 117 -22.94 7.59 16.68
C ARG A 117 -21.43 7.70 16.61
N PHE A 118 -20.96 8.55 15.71
CA PHE A 118 -19.54 8.74 15.45
C PHE A 118 -19.15 10.19 15.58
N THR A 119 -17.99 10.44 16.18
CA THR A 119 -17.29 11.73 16.10
C THR A 119 -15.86 11.47 15.65
N LEU A 120 -15.48 12.04 14.52
CA LEU A 120 -14.12 12.04 14.02
C LEU A 120 -13.53 13.42 14.28
N SER A 121 -12.33 13.51 14.82
CA SER A 121 -11.67 14.80 15.04
C SER A 121 -10.17 14.75 14.79
N TRP A 122 -9.62 15.84 14.26
CA TRP A 122 -8.19 15.97 13.99
C TRP A 122 -7.73 17.41 14.04
N GLU A 123 -6.42 17.57 14.21
CA GLU A 123 -5.72 18.84 14.14
C GLU A 123 -4.77 18.83 12.94
N GLY A 124 -4.56 20.00 12.34
CA GLY A 124 -3.72 20.15 11.16
C GLY A 124 -4.50 20.00 9.84
N ASP A 125 -3.81 20.33 8.75
CA ASP A 125 -4.38 20.27 7.41
C ASP A 125 -4.74 18.82 7.05
N ALA A 126 -5.97 18.60 6.58
CA ALA A 126 -6.43 17.33 6.03
C ALA A 126 -7.42 17.56 4.89
N THR A 127 -7.54 16.57 4.02
CA THR A 127 -8.59 16.54 3.00
C THR A 127 -9.28 15.19 3.01
N LEU A 128 -10.50 15.14 3.54
CA LEU A 128 -11.35 13.95 3.55
C LEU A 128 -12.24 13.95 2.31
N CYS A 129 -12.22 12.86 1.57
CA CYS A 129 -12.97 12.68 0.34
C CYS A 129 -14.29 11.97 0.62
N ASP A 130 -14.27 10.87 1.37
CA ASP A 130 -15.47 10.06 1.58
C ASP A 130 -15.41 9.26 2.88
N LEU A 131 -16.58 8.90 3.40
CA LEU A 131 -16.77 8.19 4.65
C LEU A 131 -17.90 7.17 4.51
N TYR A 132 -17.54 5.90 4.66
CA TYR A 132 -18.44 4.77 4.58
C TYR A 132 -18.59 4.11 5.95
N PHE A 133 -19.81 3.68 6.25
CA PHE A 133 -20.14 2.91 7.45
C PHE A 133 -20.63 1.53 7.03
N LEU A 134 -19.99 0.49 7.55
CA LEU A 134 -20.19 -0.90 7.12
C LEU A 134 -20.87 -1.67 8.24
N GLY A 135 -22.02 -2.30 7.95
CA GLY A 135 -22.69 -3.21 8.87
C GLY A 135 -21.97 -4.55 9.03
N GLU A 136 -22.55 -5.47 9.81
CA GLU A 136 -22.02 -6.82 9.96
C GLU A 136 -22.13 -7.61 8.64
N GLY A 137 -21.10 -8.39 8.29
CA GLY A 137 -21.10 -9.24 7.11
C GLY A 137 -19.72 -9.43 6.49
N SER A 138 -19.69 -10.05 5.32
CA SER A 138 -18.46 -10.14 4.50
C SER A 138 -18.17 -8.78 3.85
N LEU A 139 -16.94 -8.28 3.94
CA LEU A 139 -16.62 -6.96 3.40
C LEU A 139 -16.79 -6.93 1.87
N PRO A 140 -17.31 -5.83 1.29
CA PRO A 140 -17.25 -5.61 -0.14
C PRO A 140 -15.82 -5.62 -0.67
N SER A 141 -15.61 -6.10 -1.88
CA SER A 141 -14.27 -6.24 -2.48
C SER A 141 -13.53 -4.90 -2.68
N TRP A 142 -14.25 -3.79 -2.69
CA TRP A 142 -13.67 -2.45 -2.82
C TRP A 142 -13.11 -1.91 -1.48
N VAL A 143 -13.45 -2.53 -0.35
CA VAL A 143 -12.93 -2.13 0.97
C VAL A 143 -11.50 -2.64 1.11
N GLN A 144 -10.56 -1.70 1.20
CA GLN A 144 -9.13 -1.99 1.26
C GLN A 144 -8.68 -2.12 2.71
N GLN A 145 -8.20 -3.30 3.06
CA GLN A 145 -7.68 -3.64 4.39
C GLN A 145 -6.16 -3.64 4.33
N TRP A 146 -5.58 -2.46 4.18
CA TRP A 146 -4.14 -2.31 4.05
C TRP A 146 -3.39 -2.73 5.31
N GLU A 147 -2.41 -3.60 5.13
CA GLU A 147 -1.38 -3.90 6.11
C GLU A 147 -0.22 -2.89 5.98
N PRO A 148 0.55 -2.64 7.05
CA PRO A 148 1.80 -1.89 6.95
C PRO A 148 2.75 -2.46 5.88
N PRO A 149 3.70 -1.64 5.37
CA PRO A 149 4.77 -2.16 4.52
C PRO A 149 5.46 -3.37 5.17
N CYS A 150 5.83 -4.37 4.38
CA CYS A 150 6.34 -5.66 4.86
C CYS A 150 7.49 -5.49 5.86
N ASP A 151 7.61 -6.39 6.85
CA ASP A 151 8.84 -6.46 7.65
C ASP A 151 9.98 -7.08 6.84
N LYS A 152 9.66 -8.12 6.07
CA LYS A 152 10.52 -8.76 5.08
C LYS A 152 9.71 -9.05 3.82
N ALA A 153 10.29 -8.84 2.66
CA ALA A 153 9.64 -9.07 1.37
C ALA A 153 10.21 -10.30 0.66
N ASP A 154 9.35 -11.09 0.04
CA ASP A 154 9.76 -12.05 -0.99
C ASP A 154 10.10 -11.31 -2.28
N PHE A 155 9.30 -10.30 -2.63
CA PHE A 155 9.50 -9.44 -3.78
C PHE A 155 9.50 -7.96 -3.39
N LEU A 156 10.49 -7.21 -3.89
CA LEU A 156 10.48 -5.75 -3.91
C LEU A 156 10.33 -5.28 -5.36
N LEU A 157 9.20 -4.67 -5.69
CA LEU A 157 8.95 -4.06 -6.99
C LEU A 157 9.27 -2.57 -6.92
N LEU A 158 10.00 -2.07 -7.92
CA LEU A 158 10.46 -0.68 -7.99
C LEU A 158 9.90 0.06 -9.22
N PRO A 159 8.57 0.26 -9.31
CA PRO A 159 7.97 1.09 -10.35
C PRO A 159 8.44 2.53 -10.19
N THR A 160 8.48 3.29 -11.29
CA THR A 160 8.85 4.70 -11.21
C THR A 160 7.64 5.52 -10.82
N HIS A 161 6.57 5.46 -11.63
CA HIS A 161 5.30 6.17 -11.45
C HIS A 161 4.20 5.18 -11.06
N ALA A 162 3.10 5.69 -10.52
CA ALA A 162 1.86 4.91 -10.46
C ALA A 162 1.43 4.52 -11.87
N ASP A 163 1.05 3.26 -12.11
CA ASP A 163 0.69 2.57 -13.37
C ASP A 163 1.76 1.63 -13.93
N ASP A 164 3.05 1.94 -13.72
CA ASP A 164 4.20 1.18 -14.24
C ASP A 164 4.19 -0.27 -13.75
N GLU A 165 3.73 -0.48 -12.52
CA GLU A 165 3.62 -1.78 -11.87
C GLU A 165 2.73 -2.75 -12.65
N HIS A 166 1.72 -2.24 -13.36
CA HIS A 166 0.84 -3.05 -14.20
C HIS A 166 1.33 -3.11 -15.65
N LEU A 167 1.79 -1.98 -16.19
CA LEU A 167 2.22 -1.87 -17.59
C LEU A 167 3.44 -2.75 -17.89
N TRP A 168 4.47 -2.67 -17.06
CA TRP A 168 5.77 -3.29 -17.34
C TRP A 168 6.02 -4.54 -16.51
N PHE A 169 5.54 -4.57 -15.27
CA PHE A 169 5.72 -5.75 -14.42
C PHE A 169 4.59 -6.77 -14.58
N GLY A 170 3.49 -6.39 -15.24
CA GLY A 170 2.46 -7.31 -15.72
C GLY A 170 1.93 -8.24 -14.63
N GLY A 171 1.99 -9.55 -14.91
CA GLY A 171 1.44 -10.59 -14.04
C GLY A 171 2.22 -10.89 -12.75
N VAL A 172 3.31 -10.15 -12.45
CA VAL A 172 4.14 -10.41 -11.25
C VAL A 172 3.30 -10.31 -9.97
N MET A 173 2.61 -9.20 -9.74
CA MET A 173 1.82 -9.01 -8.52
C MET A 173 0.67 -10.02 -8.38
N PRO A 174 -0.23 -10.20 -9.36
CA PRO A 174 -1.33 -11.16 -9.20
C PRO A 174 -0.84 -12.60 -9.06
N LEU A 175 0.29 -12.99 -9.69
CA LEU A 175 0.83 -14.33 -9.48
C LEU A 175 1.47 -14.49 -8.09
N TYR A 176 2.36 -13.58 -7.69
CA TYR A 176 3.17 -13.79 -6.49
C TYR A 176 2.48 -13.31 -5.21
N ALA A 177 1.83 -12.15 -5.24
CA ALA A 177 1.05 -11.66 -4.09
C ALA A 177 -0.28 -12.41 -4.01
N GLY A 178 -1.13 -12.27 -5.02
CA GLY A 178 -2.51 -12.75 -4.95
C GLY A 178 -2.69 -14.27 -5.00
N GLU A 179 -1.99 -14.98 -5.90
CA GLU A 179 -2.15 -16.44 -6.05
C GLU A 179 -1.22 -17.24 -5.13
N LYS A 180 0.05 -16.83 -5.01
CA LYS A 180 1.07 -17.56 -4.24
C LYS A 180 1.18 -17.09 -2.78
N ASP A 181 0.47 -16.03 -2.38
CA ASP A 181 0.46 -15.49 -1.00
C ASP A 181 1.87 -15.15 -0.49
N LEU A 182 2.70 -14.57 -1.38
CA LEU A 182 4.05 -14.11 -1.03
C LEU A 182 4.03 -12.64 -0.61
N ALA A 183 4.96 -12.26 0.26
CA ALA A 183 5.11 -10.88 0.70
C ALA A 183 5.68 -10.01 -0.43
N VAL A 184 4.82 -9.29 -1.14
CA VAL A 184 5.21 -8.40 -2.24
C VAL A 184 5.13 -6.94 -1.79
N GLN A 185 6.29 -6.32 -1.59
CA GLN A 185 6.39 -4.89 -1.32
C GLN A 185 6.55 -4.12 -2.63
N VAL A 186 5.67 -3.14 -2.84
CA VAL A 186 5.81 -2.16 -3.93
C VAL A 186 6.36 -0.85 -3.37
N ALA A 187 7.42 -0.32 -3.98
CA ALA A 187 8.02 0.96 -3.59
C ALA A 187 8.32 1.83 -4.81
N TYR A 188 7.65 2.97 -4.90
CA TYR A 188 7.74 3.86 -6.05
C TYR A 188 8.99 4.74 -5.99
N MET A 189 9.45 5.25 -7.14
CA MET A 189 10.49 6.28 -7.19
C MET A 189 9.91 7.68 -6.96
N VAL A 190 8.70 7.96 -7.47
CA VAL A 190 8.06 9.28 -7.34
C VAL A 190 6.67 9.19 -6.71
N ASN A 191 6.17 10.33 -6.24
CA ASN A 191 4.79 10.49 -5.78
C ASN A 191 3.96 11.37 -6.71
N HIS A 192 2.64 11.25 -6.53
CA HIS A 192 1.64 12.07 -7.21
C HIS A 192 0.86 12.94 -6.20
N ASN A 193 1.55 13.49 -5.19
CA ASN A 193 0.91 14.29 -4.15
C ASN A 193 0.20 15.54 -4.70
N THR A 194 0.61 16.06 -5.85
CA THR A 194 -0.06 17.16 -6.55
C THR A 194 -1.25 16.72 -7.40
N GLU A 195 -1.42 15.41 -7.58
CA GLU A 195 -2.47 14.77 -8.35
C GLU A 195 -3.10 13.62 -7.53
N PRO A 196 -3.77 13.91 -6.39
CA PRO A 196 -4.21 12.88 -5.44
C PRO A 196 -5.07 11.77 -6.06
N TYR A 197 -5.80 12.07 -7.14
CA TYR A 197 -6.54 11.07 -7.90
C TYR A 197 -5.64 9.92 -8.39
N ARG A 198 -4.40 10.17 -8.81
CA ARG A 198 -3.46 9.12 -9.21
C ARG A 198 -3.01 8.25 -8.03
N LEU A 199 -3.00 8.77 -6.81
CA LEU A 199 -2.71 7.97 -5.61
C LEU A 199 -3.87 7.03 -5.28
N HIS A 200 -5.12 7.49 -5.45
CA HIS A 200 -6.29 6.61 -5.31
C HIS A 200 -6.31 5.51 -6.38
N GLU A 201 -6.04 5.87 -7.63
CA GLU A 201 -5.93 4.92 -8.75
C GLU A 201 -4.84 3.87 -8.50
N GLN A 202 -3.68 4.30 -7.97
CA GLN A 202 -2.58 3.44 -7.55
C GLN A 202 -3.00 2.41 -6.50
N LEU A 203 -3.66 2.84 -5.42
CA LEU A 203 -4.11 1.93 -4.36
C LEU A 203 -5.19 0.98 -4.85
N ASP A 204 -6.15 1.47 -5.61
CA ASP A 204 -7.20 0.64 -6.23
C ASP A 204 -6.58 -0.44 -7.14
N GLY A 205 -5.58 -0.07 -7.95
CA GLY A 205 -4.89 -0.99 -8.86
C GLY A 205 -4.12 -2.08 -8.11
N LEU A 206 -3.36 -1.70 -7.08
CA LEU A 206 -2.62 -2.64 -6.23
C LEU A 206 -3.55 -3.61 -5.48
N TRP A 207 -4.62 -3.08 -4.86
CA TRP A 207 -5.60 -3.90 -4.15
C TRP A 207 -6.30 -4.90 -5.07
N THR A 208 -6.67 -4.44 -6.29
CA THR A 208 -7.33 -5.27 -7.31
C THR A 208 -6.50 -6.51 -7.68
N VAL A 209 -5.17 -6.41 -7.66
CA VAL A 209 -4.26 -7.51 -8.02
C VAL A 209 -3.73 -8.29 -6.82
N GLY A 210 -4.33 -8.11 -5.63
CA GLY A 210 -4.02 -8.88 -4.43
C GLY A 210 -2.77 -8.43 -3.68
N VAL A 211 -2.34 -7.17 -3.83
CA VAL A 211 -1.34 -6.57 -2.94
C VAL A 211 -2.05 -5.97 -1.73
N GLU A 212 -1.69 -6.44 -0.54
CA GLU A 212 -2.31 -6.01 0.73
C GLU A 212 -1.37 -5.18 1.60
N ASN A 213 -0.06 -5.21 1.37
CA ASN A 213 0.89 -4.33 2.04
C ASN A 213 0.92 -2.95 1.39
N TYR A 214 0.76 -1.90 2.19
CA TYR A 214 0.71 -0.53 1.70
C TYR A 214 1.99 -0.15 0.96
N PRO A 215 1.90 0.51 -0.21
CA PRO A 215 3.07 0.86 -0.99
C PRO A 215 3.94 1.91 -0.29
N VAL A 216 5.25 1.86 -0.53
CA VAL A 216 6.15 2.94 -0.13
C VAL A 216 6.13 4.02 -1.20
N ILE A 217 5.66 5.22 -0.82
CA ILE A 217 5.59 6.39 -1.69
C ILE A 217 6.59 7.43 -1.15
N PRO A 218 7.67 7.77 -1.89
CA PRO A 218 8.70 8.67 -1.40
C PRO A 218 8.31 10.14 -1.56
N GLN A 219 9.13 11.04 -1.01
CA GLN A 219 8.92 12.49 -1.11
C GLN A 219 9.20 13.09 -2.50
N TYR A 220 9.79 12.33 -3.42
CA TYR A 220 10.21 12.85 -4.73
C TYR A 220 8.99 13.09 -5.63
N PRO A 221 8.77 14.32 -6.13
CA PRO A 221 7.63 14.61 -7.00
C PRO A 221 7.83 13.99 -8.38
N ASP A 222 6.72 13.67 -9.06
CA ASP A 222 6.76 13.32 -10.47
C ASP A 222 7.16 14.52 -11.34
N ILE A 223 8.23 14.36 -12.13
CA ILE A 223 8.79 15.34 -13.04
C ILE A 223 9.15 14.65 -14.33
N TYR A 224 8.43 15.02 -15.40
CA TYR A 224 8.67 14.50 -16.74
C TYR A 224 10.13 14.67 -17.17
N SER A 225 10.70 13.60 -17.74
CA SER A 225 12.07 13.61 -18.23
C SER A 225 12.25 12.73 -19.45
N GLU A 226 12.88 13.27 -20.50
CA GLU A 226 13.09 12.58 -21.78
C GLU A 226 14.43 11.83 -21.85
N SER A 227 15.30 11.97 -20.84
CA SER A 227 16.61 11.35 -20.84
C SER A 227 17.17 11.18 -19.43
N LEU A 228 18.13 10.26 -19.27
CA LEU A 228 18.85 10.08 -18.01
C LEU A 228 19.60 11.36 -17.60
N ASP A 229 20.20 12.07 -18.55
CA ASP A 229 20.92 13.32 -18.25
C ASP A 229 19.97 14.39 -17.72
N HIS A 230 18.78 14.54 -18.32
CA HIS A 230 17.77 15.47 -17.79
C HIS A 230 17.24 15.01 -16.42
N ALA A 231 17.00 13.72 -16.23
CA ALA A 231 16.54 13.18 -14.93
C ALA A 231 17.54 13.51 -13.81
N ARG A 232 18.84 13.42 -14.07
CA ARG A 232 19.92 13.81 -13.13
C ARG A 232 19.99 15.31 -12.83
N THR A 233 19.30 16.16 -13.59
CA THR A 233 19.20 17.60 -13.28
C THR A 233 18.03 17.93 -12.34
N VAL A 234 17.00 17.08 -12.31
CA VAL A 234 15.78 17.31 -11.52
C VAL A 234 15.69 16.41 -10.29
N TYR A 235 16.42 15.28 -10.30
CA TYR A 235 16.55 14.37 -9.17
C TYR A 235 18.01 14.24 -8.73
N SER A 236 18.24 14.16 -7.42
CA SER A 236 19.54 13.79 -6.88
C SER A 236 19.72 12.27 -6.99
N GLN A 237 20.59 11.84 -7.90
CA GLN A 237 20.89 10.41 -8.06
C GLN A 237 21.43 9.78 -6.77
N GLU A 238 22.23 10.51 -6.01
CA GLU A 238 22.76 10.03 -4.72
C GLU A 238 21.63 9.73 -3.72
N GLU A 239 20.61 10.58 -3.67
CA GLU A 239 19.45 10.37 -2.79
C GLU A 239 18.59 9.20 -3.26
N ILE A 240 18.39 9.02 -4.58
CA ILE A 240 17.65 7.87 -5.11
C ILE A 240 18.39 6.56 -4.82
N ILE A 241 19.72 6.53 -4.97
CA ILE A 241 20.53 5.36 -4.58
C ILE A 241 20.39 5.09 -3.08
N ALA A 242 20.54 6.12 -2.23
CA ALA A 242 20.41 5.97 -0.78
C ALA A 242 19.02 5.44 -0.38
N TYR A 243 17.96 5.96 -1.00
CA TYR A 243 16.60 5.50 -0.81
C TYR A 243 16.46 4.02 -1.16
N GLN A 244 16.91 3.60 -2.36
CA GLN A 244 16.84 2.21 -2.78
C GLN A 244 17.68 1.27 -1.92
N VAL A 245 18.89 1.67 -1.49
CA VAL A 245 19.68 0.90 -0.52
C VAL A 245 18.91 0.74 0.79
N GLY A 246 18.24 1.80 1.25
CA GLY A 246 17.40 1.79 2.43
C GLY A 246 16.24 0.81 2.31
N LEU A 247 15.54 0.80 1.17
CA LEU A 247 14.48 -0.17 0.88
C LEU A 247 15.00 -1.60 0.89
N ILE A 248 16.12 -1.88 0.21
CA ILE A 248 16.70 -3.22 0.12
C ILE A 248 17.11 -3.73 1.50
N ARG A 249 17.81 -2.93 2.30
CA ARG A 249 18.22 -3.34 3.65
C ARG A 249 17.03 -3.46 4.61
N ARG A 250 16.04 -2.58 4.49
CA ARG A 250 14.83 -2.61 5.34
C ARG A 250 14.02 -3.87 5.08
N PHE A 251 13.69 -4.13 3.81
CA PHE A 251 12.77 -5.20 3.44
C PHE A 251 13.46 -6.54 3.17
N CYS A 252 14.79 -6.58 3.10
CA CYS A 252 15.57 -7.79 2.87
C CYS A 252 14.98 -8.68 1.75
N PRO A 253 14.74 -8.15 0.53
CA PRO A 253 13.99 -8.86 -0.49
C PRO A 253 14.72 -10.10 -0.98
N SER A 254 13.97 -11.17 -1.29
CA SER A 254 14.52 -12.32 -2.00
C SER A 254 14.68 -12.04 -3.51
N VAL A 255 13.73 -11.30 -4.08
CA VAL A 255 13.71 -10.90 -5.49
C VAL A 255 13.43 -9.40 -5.60
N ILE A 256 14.19 -8.70 -6.44
CA ILE A 256 13.86 -7.34 -6.87
C ILE A 256 13.42 -7.35 -8.34
N VAL A 257 12.40 -6.57 -8.68
CA VAL A 257 11.95 -6.34 -10.06
C VAL A 257 12.00 -4.84 -10.37
N GLY A 258 12.70 -4.48 -11.45
CA GLY A 258 12.83 -3.11 -11.93
C GLY A 258 12.60 -2.96 -13.45
N HIS A 259 12.70 -1.73 -13.92
CA HIS A 259 12.49 -1.35 -15.31
C HIS A 259 13.62 -1.77 -16.26
N ASP A 260 13.36 -1.68 -17.57
CA ASP A 260 14.41 -1.72 -18.59
C ASP A 260 15.45 -0.60 -18.37
N ILE A 261 16.73 -0.91 -18.60
CA ILE A 261 17.86 0.02 -18.54
C ILE A 261 17.68 1.21 -19.51
N ASN A 262 16.97 1.00 -20.62
CA ASN A 262 16.65 2.09 -21.55
C ASN A 262 15.42 2.91 -21.16
N GLY A 263 14.79 2.58 -20.02
CA GLY A 263 13.64 3.30 -19.48
C GLY A 263 12.36 3.00 -20.24
N GLU A 264 12.16 1.74 -20.60
CA GLU A 264 11.04 1.28 -21.42
C GLU A 264 11.04 1.99 -22.79
N TYR A 265 10.15 2.94 -22.96
CA TYR A 265 10.02 3.77 -24.15
C TYR A 265 10.98 4.98 -24.18
N GLY A 266 12.01 4.98 -23.33
CA GLY A 266 13.05 6.01 -23.27
C GLY A 266 12.88 7.02 -22.13
N HIS A 267 11.93 6.82 -21.22
CA HIS A 267 11.61 7.79 -20.16
C HIS A 267 12.79 7.96 -19.19
N GLY A 268 13.21 9.21 -19.00
CA GLY A 268 14.40 9.55 -18.21
C GLY A 268 14.31 9.13 -16.74
N ALA A 269 13.12 9.23 -16.14
CA ALA A 269 12.92 8.79 -14.75
C ALA A 269 13.04 7.27 -14.60
N HIS A 270 12.53 6.47 -15.56
CA HIS A 270 12.70 5.01 -15.55
C HIS A 270 14.18 4.61 -15.66
N ARG A 271 14.93 5.33 -16.53
CA ARG A 271 16.37 5.14 -16.68
C ARG A 271 17.12 5.46 -15.38
N LEU A 272 16.76 6.56 -14.71
CA LEU A 272 17.38 6.93 -13.43
C LEU A 272 17.06 5.93 -12.33
N ASN A 273 15.81 5.46 -12.25
CA ASN A 273 15.37 4.45 -11.28
C ASN A 273 16.22 3.17 -11.44
N THR A 274 16.36 2.68 -12.68
CA THR A 274 17.15 1.48 -12.99
C THR A 274 18.65 1.69 -12.78
N ASP A 275 19.21 2.81 -13.28
CA ASP A 275 20.65 3.13 -13.14
C ASP A 275 21.06 3.26 -11.67
N SER A 276 20.16 3.79 -10.82
CA SER A 276 20.34 3.83 -9.37
C SER A 276 20.23 2.43 -8.76
N LEU A 277 19.27 1.61 -9.21
CA LEU A 277 19.06 0.26 -8.69
C LEU A 277 20.29 -0.63 -8.91
N LEU A 278 20.91 -0.54 -10.09
CA LEU A 278 22.12 -1.31 -10.39
C LEU A 278 23.27 -1.03 -9.42
N GLN A 279 23.33 0.18 -8.86
CA GLN A 279 24.30 0.57 -7.83
C GLN A 279 23.81 0.16 -6.44
N ALA A 280 22.52 0.37 -6.16
CA ALA A 280 21.92 0.08 -4.87
C ALA A 280 22.01 -1.40 -4.50
N VAL A 281 21.87 -2.34 -5.45
CA VAL A 281 21.99 -3.78 -5.16
C VAL A 281 23.39 -4.19 -4.70
N GLU A 282 24.45 -3.52 -5.18
CA GLU A 282 25.82 -3.77 -4.73
C GLU A 282 26.10 -3.07 -3.40
N LEU A 283 25.67 -1.81 -3.26
CA LEU A 283 25.86 -1.01 -2.04
C LEU A 283 25.05 -1.54 -0.85
N ALA A 284 23.89 -2.13 -1.09
CA ALA A 284 23.08 -2.74 -0.04
C ALA A 284 23.81 -3.90 0.65
N ALA A 285 24.63 -4.67 -0.09
CA ALA A 285 25.43 -5.77 0.43
C ALA A 285 26.76 -5.32 1.08
N ASP A 286 27.25 -4.11 0.79
CA ASP A 286 28.51 -3.59 1.33
C ASP A 286 28.35 -3.08 2.78
N GLU A 287 28.99 -3.77 3.73
CA GLU A 287 28.98 -3.40 5.17
C GLU A 287 29.57 -2.01 5.46
N THR A 288 30.37 -1.46 4.55
CA THR A 288 31.00 -0.14 4.71
C THR A 288 30.19 0.99 4.09
N ALA A 289 29.23 0.67 3.22
CA ALA A 289 28.31 1.63 2.63
C ALA A 289 27.15 1.94 3.58
N TYR A 290 26.74 3.21 3.65
CA TYR A 290 25.64 3.69 4.50
C TYR A 290 25.71 3.17 5.96
N PRO A 291 26.83 3.38 6.69
CA PRO A 291 26.99 2.92 8.08
C PRO A 291 26.00 3.57 9.06
N GLU A 292 25.34 4.66 8.65
CA GLU A 292 24.28 5.34 9.38
C GLU A 292 22.94 4.61 9.34
N PHE A 293 22.75 3.66 8.42
CA PHE A 293 21.52 2.86 8.38
C PHE A 293 21.51 1.84 9.52
N SER A 294 20.38 1.77 10.23
CA SER A 294 20.19 0.78 11.32
C SER A 294 19.96 -0.63 10.79
N ALA A 295 19.42 -0.76 9.57
CA ALA A 295 19.20 -2.03 8.92
C ALA A 295 20.55 -2.63 8.46
N PRO A 296 20.79 -3.94 8.68
CA PRO A 296 22.04 -4.57 8.31
C PRO A 296 22.21 -4.62 6.79
N PRO A 297 23.44 -4.81 6.30
CA PRO A 297 23.70 -5.08 4.89
C PRO A 297 22.91 -6.31 4.41
N TRP A 298 22.38 -6.23 3.20
CA TRP A 298 21.58 -7.28 2.59
C TRP A 298 22.01 -7.52 1.15
N ASP A 299 22.41 -8.76 0.87
CA ASP A 299 22.73 -9.21 -0.48
C ASP A 299 21.51 -9.90 -1.11
N THR A 300 20.78 -9.15 -1.94
CA THR A 300 19.54 -9.64 -2.58
C THR A 300 19.85 -10.84 -3.47
N PRO A 301 19.20 -12.00 -3.27
CA PRO A 301 19.45 -13.19 -4.05
C PRO A 301 19.27 -13.02 -5.57
N LYS A 302 18.26 -12.27 -6.00
CA LYS A 302 17.95 -12.08 -7.42
C LYS A 302 17.45 -10.68 -7.75
N THR A 303 17.89 -10.13 -8.88
CA THR A 303 17.39 -8.87 -9.43
C THR A 303 17.03 -9.06 -10.90
N TYR A 304 15.75 -8.90 -11.22
CA TYR A 304 15.22 -8.91 -12.58
C TYR A 304 14.97 -7.49 -13.06
N LEU A 305 15.21 -7.29 -14.35
CA LEU A 305 14.84 -6.08 -15.05
C LEU A 305 13.96 -6.44 -16.24
N HIS A 306 12.92 -5.66 -16.47
CA HIS A 306 12.09 -5.77 -17.66
C HIS A 306 12.97 -5.63 -18.92
N LEU A 307 12.75 -6.50 -19.92
CA LEU A 307 13.47 -6.53 -21.20
C LEU A 307 15.01 -6.71 -21.15
N TYR A 308 15.59 -7.05 -19.99
CA TYR A 308 17.02 -7.30 -19.91
C TYR A 308 17.42 -8.57 -20.71
N PRO A 309 18.47 -8.51 -21.55
CA PRO A 309 18.71 -9.56 -22.54
C PRO A 309 19.40 -10.82 -21.99
N GLU A 310 20.08 -10.73 -20.85
CA GLU A 310 20.81 -11.86 -20.29
C GLU A 310 19.93 -12.70 -19.35
N ASN A 311 20.10 -14.02 -19.40
CA ASN A 311 19.33 -14.98 -18.59
C ASN A 311 17.81 -14.71 -18.66
N ALA A 312 17.34 -14.39 -19.87
CA ALA A 312 15.97 -13.96 -20.09
C ALA A 312 14.96 -15.10 -19.90
N ILE A 313 13.88 -14.79 -19.21
CA ILE A 313 12.69 -15.63 -19.05
C ILE A 313 11.49 -14.92 -19.69
N VAL A 314 10.57 -15.72 -20.22
CA VAL A 314 9.26 -15.25 -20.68
C VAL A 314 8.23 -15.91 -19.79
N MET A 315 7.58 -15.10 -18.98
CA MET A 315 6.58 -15.55 -18.02
C MET A 315 5.30 -15.98 -18.73
N ASP A 316 4.67 -17.05 -18.24
CA ASP A 316 3.36 -17.48 -18.72
C ASP A 316 2.26 -16.88 -17.84
N TRP A 317 1.79 -15.70 -18.25
CA TRP A 317 0.71 -14.97 -17.56
C TRP A 317 -0.69 -15.44 -17.91
N ASP A 318 -0.84 -16.44 -18.79
CA ASP A 318 -2.14 -16.95 -19.25
C ASP A 318 -2.63 -18.15 -18.43
N GLN A 319 -1.87 -18.57 -17.40
CA GLN A 319 -2.34 -19.60 -16.47
C GLN A 319 -3.45 -19.05 -15.56
N PRO A 320 -4.57 -19.80 -15.39
CA PRO A 320 -5.68 -19.37 -14.54
C PRO A 320 -5.25 -19.38 -13.07
N LEU A 321 -5.56 -18.30 -12.36
CA LEU A 321 -5.29 -18.12 -10.93
C LEU A 321 -6.56 -18.45 -10.12
N ALA A 322 -6.46 -19.39 -9.19
CA ALA A 322 -7.59 -19.79 -8.37
C ALA A 322 -8.07 -18.65 -7.46
N ALA A 323 -7.15 -17.85 -6.93
CA ALA A 323 -7.44 -16.69 -6.06
C ALA A 323 -8.31 -15.64 -6.76
N PHE A 324 -8.21 -15.54 -8.09
CA PHE A 324 -8.96 -14.59 -8.92
C PHE A 324 -10.10 -15.24 -9.71
N GLY A 325 -10.64 -16.35 -9.22
CA GLY A 325 -11.80 -17.01 -9.84
C GLY A 325 -11.52 -17.57 -11.23
N GLY A 326 -10.25 -17.91 -11.52
CA GLY A 326 -9.80 -18.47 -12.79
C GLY A 326 -9.35 -17.45 -13.83
N LYS A 327 -9.37 -16.15 -13.52
CA LYS A 327 -8.72 -15.13 -14.34
C LYS A 327 -7.20 -15.36 -14.40
N THR A 328 -6.58 -14.96 -15.49
CA THR A 328 -5.14 -15.08 -15.65
C THR A 328 -4.38 -13.92 -15.00
N ALA A 329 -3.08 -14.08 -14.76
CA ALA A 329 -2.24 -12.99 -14.25
C ALA A 329 -2.22 -11.79 -15.22
N PHE A 330 -2.32 -12.03 -16.53
CA PHE A 330 -2.41 -10.97 -17.53
C PHE A 330 -3.75 -10.22 -17.46
N GLU A 331 -4.88 -10.93 -17.33
CA GLU A 331 -6.20 -10.31 -17.14
C GLU A 331 -6.23 -9.47 -15.86
N MET A 332 -5.64 -9.96 -14.77
CA MET A 332 -5.56 -9.19 -13.53
C MET A 332 -4.66 -7.96 -13.66
N ALA A 333 -3.54 -8.03 -14.39
CA ALA A 333 -2.74 -6.85 -14.67
C ALA A 333 -3.52 -5.79 -15.47
N GLN A 334 -4.37 -6.22 -16.41
CA GLN A 334 -5.27 -5.33 -17.14
C GLN A 334 -6.34 -4.71 -16.23
N GLU A 335 -6.89 -5.46 -15.28
CA GLU A 335 -7.86 -4.94 -14.31
C GLU A 335 -7.21 -3.96 -13.33
N GLY A 336 -6.01 -4.26 -12.82
CA GLY A 336 -5.24 -3.32 -12.00
C GLY A 336 -4.94 -2.02 -12.76
N PHE A 337 -4.51 -2.11 -14.02
CA PHE A 337 -4.31 -0.92 -14.86
C PHE A 337 -5.62 -0.18 -15.17
N ALA A 338 -6.75 -0.87 -15.27
CA ALA A 338 -8.05 -0.23 -15.49
C ALA A 338 -8.47 0.70 -14.34
N CYS A 339 -7.93 0.49 -13.12
CA CYS A 339 -8.08 1.42 -12.00
C CYS A 339 -7.39 2.77 -12.27
N HIS A 340 -6.36 2.82 -13.11
CA HIS A 340 -5.68 4.05 -13.56
C HIS A 340 -6.47 4.77 -14.65
N ALA A 341 -7.72 5.13 -14.35
CA ALA A 341 -8.68 5.71 -15.27
C ALA A 341 -8.11 6.93 -16.01
N SER A 342 -7.34 7.77 -15.32
CA SER A 342 -6.66 8.94 -15.89
C SER A 342 -5.61 8.60 -16.96
N GLN A 343 -5.10 7.37 -16.99
CA GLN A 343 -4.01 6.90 -17.86
C GLN A 343 -4.45 5.98 -18.99
N THR A 344 -5.63 5.32 -18.86
CA THR A 344 -6.15 4.35 -19.84
C THR A 344 -6.32 4.88 -21.27
N ALA A 345 -6.38 6.20 -21.46
CA ALA A 345 -6.44 6.81 -22.80
C ALA A 345 -5.07 6.83 -23.52
N TYR A 346 -3.97 6.61 -22.80
CA TYR A 346 -2.60 6.77 -23.30
C TYR A 346 -1.81 5.46 -23.33
N PHE A 347 -2.07 4.57 -22.38
CA PHE A 347 -1.32 3.32 -22.21
C PHE A 347 -2.24 2.10 -22.16
N SER A 348 -1.64 0.93 -22.34
CA SER A 348 -2.29 -0.38 -22.23
C SER A 348 -1.29 -1.41 -21.74
N VAL A 349 -1.77 -2.40 -20.98
CA VAL A 349 -0.96 -3.56 -20.60
C VAL A 349 -0.88 -4.51 -21.79
N ASP A 350 0.33 -4.75 -22.29
CA ASP A 350 0.59 -5.53 -23.49
C ASP A 350 1.53 -6.70 -23.21
N GLN A 351 1.10 -7.91 -23.53
CA GLN A 351 1.94 -9.12 -23.52
C GLN A 351 2.54 -9.42 -24.89
N SER A 352 2.81 -8.39 -25.70
CA SER A 352 3.41 -8.54 -27.03
C SER A 352 4.14 -7.27 -27.46
N GLY A 353 4.84 -7.34 -28.59
CA GLY A 353 5.53 -6.17 -29.13
C GLY A 353 6.84 -5.84 -28.40
N PRO A 354 7.30 -4.57 -28.52
CA PRO A 354 8.59 -4.15 -27.98
C PRO A 354 8.63 -4.10 -26.45
N TYR A 355 7.48 -3.90 -25.79
CA TYR A 355 7.36 -3.76 -24.34
C TYR A 355 6.49 -4.86 -23.72
N ASP A 356 6.67 -6.09 -24.21
CA ASP A 356 5.94 -7.29 -23.76
C ASP A 356 6.21 -7.56 -22.28
N CYS A 357 5.19 -7.34 -21.43
CA CYS A 357 5.25 -7.40 -19.96
C CYS A 357 5.53 -8.80 -19.38
N ARG A 358 5.75 -9.81 -20.23
CA ARG A 358 6.19 -11.16 -19.82
C ARG A 358 7.71 -11.30 -19.78
N LYS A 359 8.45 -10.37 -20.38
CA LYS A 359 9.90 -10.55 -20.65
C LYS A 359 10.74 -9.92 -19.56
N PHE A 360 11.48 -10.75 -18.83
CA PHE A 360 12.41 -10.31 -17.81
C PHE A 360 13.78 -10.95 -18.02
N GLY A 361 14.84 -10.21 -17.75
CA GLY A 361 16.19 -10.76 -17.67
C GLY A 361 16.71 -10.71 -16.25
N LEU A 362 17.45 -11.75 -15.86
CA LEU A 362 18.10 -11.82 -14.56
C LEU A 362 19.44 -11.07 -14.65
N TYR A 363 19.44 -9.83 -14.16
CA TYR A 363 20.60 -8.94 -14.12
C TYR A 363 21.67 -9.43 -13.14
N ARG A 364 21.24 -9.87 -11.96
CA ARG A 364 22.12 -10.30 -10.88
C ARG A 364 21.52 -11.47 -10.12
N SER A 365 22.36 -12.43 -9.73
CA SER A 365 21.96 -13.54 -8.88
C SER A 365 23.10 -14.07 -8.01
N THR A 366 22.81 -14.37 -6.74
CA THR A 366 23.71 -15.12 -5.84
C THR A 366 23.39 -16.61 -5.80
N VAL A 367 22.25 -17.02 -6.40
CA VAL A 367 21.74 -18.40 -6.41
C VAL A 367 21.75 -19.06 -7.79
N GLY A 368 22.36 -18.40 -8.78
CA GLY A 368 22.44 -18.87 -10.16
C GLY A 368 21.20 -18.52 -11.02
N PRO A 369 21.25 -18.84 -12.32
CA PRO A 369 20.19 -18.54 -13.27
C PRO A 369 19.03 -19.54 -13.22
N ASP A 370 17.88 -19.11 -13.71
CA ASP A 370 16.70 -19.97 -13.84
C ASP A 370 16.72 -20.78 -15.13
N THR A 371 16.06 -21.93 -15.05
CA THR A 371 15.80 -22.85 -16.16
C THR A 371 14.32 -22.94 -16.50
N THR A 372 13.45 -22.38 -15.66
CA THR A 372 12.00 -22.28 -15.84
C THR A 372 11.55 -20.83 -15.66
N ALA A 373 10.38 -20.48 -16.20
CA ALA A 373 9.79 -19.15 -16.02
C ALA A 373 9.14 -19.00 -14.63
N ASP A 374 9.96 -19.05 -13.57
CA ASP A 374 9.57 -18.81 -12.19
C ASP A 374 10.70 -18.06 -11.47
N MET A 375 10.43 -16.82 -11.06
CA MET A 375 11.42 -15.94 -10.45
C MET A 375 11.88 -16.45 -9.07
N THR A 376 11.13 -17.36 -8.43
CA THR A 376 11.50 -17.94 -7.14
C THR A 376 12.36 -19.21 -7.24
N GLN A 377 12.63 -19.70 -8.46
CA GLN A 377 13.46 -20.89 -8.65
C GLN A 377 14.85 -20.70 -8.02
N ASN A 378 15.42 -21.75 -7.41
CA ASN A 378 16.75 -21.71 -6.75
C ASN A 378 16.84 -20.81 -5.50
N LEU A 379 15.78 -20.10 -5.10
CA LEU A 379 15.78 -19.44 -3.79
C LEU A 379 15.88 -20.48 -2.67
N PRO A 380 16.57 -20.15 -1.57
CA PRO A 380 16.60 -21.03 -0.40
C PRO A 380 15.19 -21.19 0.16
N GLU A 381 14.90 -22.37 0.73
CA GLU A 381 13.67 -22.53 1.50
C GLU A 381 13.62 -21.48 2.62
N PRO A 382 12.45 -20.88 2.88
CA PRO A 382 12.32 -19.91 3.97
C PRO A 382 12.76 -20.56 5.28
N GLU A 383 13.66 -19.91 6.03
CA GLU A 383 14.01 -20.36 7.36
C GLU A 383 12.74 -20.37 8.22
N PRO A 384 12.46 -21.45 8.97
CA PRO A 384 11.29 -21.49 9.83
C PRO A 384 11.40 -20.38 10.86
N GLU A 385 10.36 -19.55 10.96
CA GLU A 385 10.35 -18.47 11.94
C GLU A 385 10.64 -19.01 13.35
N PRO A 386 11.50 -18.34 14.13
CA PRO A 386 11.68 -18.71 15.53
C PRO A 386 10.33 -18.56 16.23
N SER A 387 9.76 -19.68 16.68
CA SER A 387 8.49 -19.70 17.41
C SER A 387 8.55 -18.67 18.55
N SER A 388 7.73 -17.64 18.46
CA SER A 388 7.60 -16.66 19.53
C SER A 388 7.10 -17.39 20.79
N PRO A 389 7.80 -17.31 21.95
CA PRO A 389 7.28 -17.87 23.19
C PRO A 389 5.96 -17.15 23.53
N PRO A 390 4.96 -17.86 24.11
CA PRO A 390 3.67 -17.26 24.40
C PRO A 390 3.86 -16.02 25.27
N ALA A 391 3.20 -14.92 24.87
CA ALA A 391 3.23 -13.65 25.57
C ALA A 391 2.91 -13.87 27.06
N ALA A 392 3.90 -13.65 27.92
CA ALA A 392 3.65 -13.56 29.35
C ALA A 392 2.85 -12.27 29.58
N GLU A 393 1.61 -12.42 30.03
CA GLU A 393 0.73 -11.33 30.49
C GLU A 393 1.52 -10.38 31.40
N SER A 394 1.84 -9.19 30.91
CA SER A 394 2.43 -8.15 31.75
C SER A 394 1.33 -7.50 32.58
N ARG A 395 1.18 -8.00 33.80
CA ARG A 395 0.40 -7.35 34.84
C ARG A 395 1.08 -6.03 35.19
N ALA A 396 0.55 -4.92 34.68
CA ALA A 396 0.97 -3.58 35.05
C ALA A 396 0.68 -3.32 36.54
N GLU A 397 1.71 -3.30 37.38
CA GLU A 397 1.64 -2.74 38.73
C GLU A 397 1.84 -1.22 38.64
N SER A 398 0.79 -0.49 39.04
CA SER A 398 0.74 0.95 39.19
C SER A 398 1.73 1.45 40.26
N VAL A 399 2.68 2.31 39.87
CA VAL A 399 3.46 3.11 40.82
C VAL A 399 2.92 4.54 40.82
N GLN A 400 2.24 4.91 41.90
CA GLN A 400 1.87 6.28 42.22
C GLN A 400 3.13 7.10 42.50
N ALA A 401 3.32 8.21 41.77
CA ALA A 401 4.33 9.21 42.08
C ALA A 401 3.72 10.32 42.95
N GLU A 402 4.22 10.45 44.18
CA GLU A 402 3.89 11.52 45.12
C GLU A 402 4.50 12.87 44.69
N ARG A 403 3.70 13.94 44.80
CA ARG A 403 4.12 15.35 44.63
C ARG A 403 4.97 15.82 45.81
N PRO A 404 5.98 16.68 45.59
CA PRO A 404 6.38 17.66 46.59
C PRO A 404 5.81 19.05 46.30
N ALA A 405 5.64 19.81 47.39
CA ALA A 405 4.94 21.08 47.47
C ALA A 405 5.79 22.31 47.10
N SER A 406 5.12 23.26 46.44
CA SER A 406 5.24 24.73 46.51
C SER A 406 6.41 25.38 47.28
N SER A 407 7.13 26.25 46.58
CA SER A 407 7.71 27.49 47.15
C SER A 407 7.52 28.66 46.17
N GLN A 408 7.16 29.81 46.73
CA GLN A 408 6.68 31.05 46.11
C GLN A 408 7.76 31.89 45.39
N PRO A 409 7.37 32.94 44.63
CA PRO A 409 8.16 33.54 43.56
C PRO A 409 9.00 34.76 43.99
N GLU A 410 10.06 35.03 43.22
CA GLU A 410 10.85 36.26 43.32
C GLU A 410 10.84 37.00 41.96
N GLU A 411 10.77 38.32 42.05
CA GLU A 411 10.32 39.28 41.04
C GLU A 411 11.50 39.86 40.20
N VAL A 412 11.18 40.17 38.92
CA VAL A 412 11.66 41.34 38.11
C VAL A 412 13.07 41.25 37.47
N PRO A 413 13.38 41.88 36.30
CA PRO A 413 12.57 42.75 35.41
C PRO A 413 12.47 42.35 33.93
N GLN A 414 11.49 42.97 33.26
CA GLN A 414 11.30 43.06 31.81
C GLN A 414 12.30 44.03 31.15
N GLU A 415 12.79 43.64 29.97
CA GLU A 415 13.28 44.53 28.91
C GLU A 415 12.59 44.14 27.58
N THR A 416 11.77 45.06 27.05
CA THR A 416 11.76 45.63 25.67
C THR A 416 12.02 44.66 24.49
N GLU A 417 11.29 44.57 23.37
CA GLU A 417 10.51 45.45 22.48
C GLU A 417 9.55 44.50 21.69
N GLY A 418 8.45 44.87 21.03
CA GLY A 418 8.04 46.15 20.46
C GLY A 418 8.12 46.16 18.92
N GLY A 419 7.34 45.33 18.22
CA GLY A 419 7.05 45.46 16.76
C GLY A 419 7.18 44.12 16.01
N GLY A 420 6.22 43.56 15.28
CA GLY A 420 5.02 44.13 14.67
C GLY A 420 5.22 44.26 13.17
N LEU A 421 5.05 43.18 12.40
CA LEU A 421 4.79 43.24 10.94
C LEU A 421 3.99 42.00 10.47
N SER A 422 2.80 42.28 9.93
CA SER A 422 1.93 41.35 9.20
C SER A 422 2.47 41.07 7.78
N PRO A 423 2.06 39.95 7.13
CA PRO A 423 2.41 39.65 5.75
C PRO A 423 1.44 40.32 4.76
N LEU A 424 1.95 40.76 3.62
CA LEU A 424 1.13 41.24 2.50
C LEU A 424 1.76 40.81 1.17
N ALA A 425 0.84 40.47 0.25
CA ALA A 425 0.94 40.41 -1.20
C ALA A 425 1.22 39.04 -1.84
N ALA A 426 0.10 38.39 -2.14
CA ALA A 426 -0.10 37.47 -3.25
C ALA A 426 0.15 38.10 -4.64
N ALA A 427 0.41 37.22 -5.62
CA ALA A 427 -0.22 37.14 -6.95
C ALA A 427 0.80 36.90 -8.08
N GLY A 428 0.58 35.84 -8.87
CA GLY A 428 1.37 35.57 -10.08
C GLY A 428 1.06 34.24 -10.78
N VAL A 429 -0.13 34.15 -11.35
CA VAL A 429 -0.68 33.16 -12.31
C VAL A 429 0.33 32.55 -13.30
N ALA A 430 0.24 31.23 -13.55
CA ALA A 430 0.32 30.66 -14.91
C ALA A 430 -0.29 29.24 -14.98
N LEU A 431 -1.51 29.17 -15.54
CA LEU A 431 -2.11 27.97 -16.13
C LEU A 431 -1.39 27.63 -17.45
N GLY A 432 -1.14 26.35 -17.69
CA GLY A 432 -0.80 25.78 -18.98
C GLY A 432 -0.22 24.39 -18.77
N GLY A 433 -0.71 23.30 -19.33
CA GLY A 433 -1.70 23.10 -20.37
C GLY A 433 -1.39 21.74 -20.98
N CYS A 434 -2.32 20.78 -20.83
CA CYS A 434 -2.24 19.48 -21.45
C CYS A 434 -2.28 19.58 -22.99
N ALA A 435 -1.79 18.50 -23.61
CA ALA A 435 -1.80 18.14 -25.03
C ALA A 435 -0.58 18.57 -25.86
N LEU A 436 0.25 17.58 -26.20
CA LEU A 436 0.50 17.14 -27.58
C LEU A 436 1.67 16.15 -27.60
N LEU A 437 1.45 14.93 -28.10
CA LEU A 437 2.27 14.30 -29.15
C LEU A 437 1.69 12.93 -29.54
N ALA A 438 0.72 12.96 -30.46
CA ALA A 438 0.51 11.88 -31.40
C ALA A 438 0.81 12.46 -32.78
N LEU A 439 1.89 12.00 -33.45
CA LEU A 439 2.06 11.97 -34.91
C LEU A 439 3.54 11.66 -35.27
N ALA A 440 3.82 10.38 -35.58
CA ALA A 440 4.95 10.03 -36.46
C ALA A 440 4.76 8.63 -37.06
N ALA A 441 3.83 8.49 -38.02
CA ALA A 441 3.83 7.34 -38.93
C ALA A 441 3.15 7.70 -40.26
N ALA A 442 3.92 8.21 -41.24
CA ALA A 442 3.65 8.02 -42.68
C ALA A 442 4.67 8.80 -43.54
N ALA A 443 5.72 8.10 -43.98
CA ALA A 443 6.47 8.27 -45.24
C ALA A 443 7.78 7.51 -45.04
N VAL A 444 8.04 6.38 -45.70
CA VAL A 444 8.58 6.37 -47.06
C VAL A 444 8.16 5.07 -47.75
N LEU A 445 7.31 5.20 -48.77
CA LEU A 445 7.19 4.26 -49.89
C LEU A 445 6.87 5.10 -51.13
N ARG A 446 7.93 5.48 -51.87
CA ARG A 446 7.96 5.79 -53.32
C ARG A 446 9.29 6.44 -53.69
N ARG A 447 10.30 5.64 -54.00
CA ARG A 447 10.93 5.51 -55.33
C ARG A 447 12.14 4.59 -55.27
#